data_AF-A0A426QKR6-F1
#
_entry.id   AF-A0A426QKR6-F1
#
_cell.length_a   1.000
_cell.length_b   1.000
_cell.length_c   1.000
_cell.angle_alpha   90.00
_cell.angle_beta   90.00
_cell.angle_gamma   90.00
#
_symmetry.space_group_name_H-M   'P 1'
#
loop_
_entity.id
_entity.type
_entity.pdbx_description
1 polymer ?
#
loop_
_entity_poly.entity_id
_entity_poly.type
_entity_poly.pdbx_seq_one_letter_code
_entity_poly.pdbx_strand_id
1 'polypeptide(L)'
;MLASALQKILAPALFLSLAATPVAGGETSAEALKQQIQQRSQNIKEFRALLNDPDQTVRLAALDTMLKSDDVAMRELAYGVCFNSADQAMRVICLKNRFGDLRTVVISIKGIDNPTENQEKVLNEWNGTYSFEVSDYDEKTGQFTTTGTYVQGKGQVTGTGIEFSQQYCNGGFQLVDGGTMEGELGCRSRWAGTYRGSIRLQ
;
A
#
# COMPACT_ATOMS: atom_id res chain seq x y z
N MET A 1 47.18 49.22 -52.78
CA MET A 1 47.09 47.77 -53.05
C MET A 1 45.61 47.41 -52.87
N LEU A 2 44.72 47.48 -53.87
CA LEU A 2 44.57 46.62 -55.06
C LEU A 2 44.82 45.15 -54.69
N ALA A 3 43.95 44.15 -54.85
CA ALA A 3 42.74 43.99 -55.67
C ALA A 3 41.89 42.83 -55.04
N SER A 4 40.56 42.93 -55.00
CA SER A 4 39.61 42.29 -55.94
C SER A 4 39.58 40.76 -55.96
N ALA A 5 38.45 40.17 -55.57
CA ALA A 5 37.53 39.43 -56.46
C ALA A 5 36.35 38.88 -55.62
N LEU A 6 35.12 39.37 -55.83
CA LEU A 6 34.08 38.77 -56.72
C LEU A 6 33.62 37.40 -56.17
N GLN A 7 32.34 37.09 -55.95
CA GLN A 7 31.32 37.05 -57.01
C GLN A 7 30.04 36.38 -56.43
N LYS A 8 28.89 37.10 -56.44
CA LYS A 8 27.56 36.67 -56.92
C LYS A 8 26.54 35.81 -56.11
N ILE A 9 25.34 36.41 -55.97
CA ILE A 9 23.97 35.94 -56.40
C ILE A 9 23.28 34.86 -55.54
N LEU A 10 22.21 35.14 -54.77
CA LEU A 10 20.76 35.30 -55.08
C LEU A 10 19.92 34.00 -55.01
N ALA A 11 19.03 33.93 -53.99
CA ALA A 11 17.74 33.19 -53.91
C ALA A 11 17.73 31.64 -53.80
N PRO A 12 16.64 30.94 -53.40
CA PRO A 12 15.44 31.28 -52.59
C PRO A 12 15.03 30.18 -51.55
N ALA A 13 13.89 30.41 -50.87
CA ALA A 13 12.92 29.41 -50.40
C ALA A 13 13.33 28.39 -49.30
N LEU A 14 13.00 28.76 -48.06
CA LEU A 14 12.91 27.86 -46.91
C LEU A 14 11.71 26.89 -47.12
N PHE A 15 11.97 25.68 -47.62
CA PHE A 15 11.00 24.60 -47.64
C PHE A 15 10.81 24.06 -46.21
N LEU A 16 9.66 24.37 -45.60
CA LEU A 16 9.20 23.77 -44.36
C LEU A 16 8.69 22.35 -44.69
N SER A 17 9.55 21.35 -44.65
CA SER A 17 9.15 19.94 -44.74
C SER A 17 8.56 19.49 -43.42
N LEU A 18 7.23 19.65 -43.31
CA LEU A 18 6.42 19.02 -42.28
C LEU A 18 6.46 17.50 -42.54
N ALA A 19 7.41 16.81 -41.91
CA ALA A 19 7.42 15.36 -41.85
C ALA A 19 6.26 14.91 -40.97
N ALA A 20 5.10 14.72 -41.59
CA ALA A 20 4.00 13.98 -40.99
C ALA A 20 4.48 12.53 -40.81
N THR A 21 5.04 12.23 -39.65
CA THR A 21 5.12 10.85 -39.18
C THR A 21 3.69 10.33 -39.10
N PRO A 22 3.31 9.29 -39.86
CA PRO A 22 2.02 8.67 -39.64
C PRO A 22 2.05 8.12 -38.22
N VAL A 23 1.24 8.71 -37.35
CA VAL A 23 0.87 8.10 -36.07
C VAL A 23 0.10 6.85 -36.46
N ALA A 24 0.79 5.71 -36.46
CA ALA A 24 0.16 4.40 -36.55
C ALA A 24 -0.67 4.20 -35.27
N GLY A 25 -1.88 4.76 -35.26
CA GLY A 25 -2.91 4.43 -34.31
C GLY A 25 -3.38 3.01 -34.60
N GLY A 26 -2.71 2.02 -34.02
CA GLY A 26 -3.19 0.66 -34.02
C GLY A 26 -4.47 0.60 -33.18
N GLU A 27 -5.63 0.57 -33.83
CA GLU A 27 -6.88 0.17 -33.20
C GLU A 27 -6.65 -1.21 -32.57
N THR A 28 -6.64 -1.27 -31.24
CA THR A 28 -6.58 -2.54 -30.53
C THR A 28 -7.94 -3.21 -30.75
N SER A 29 -8.01 -4.20 -31.64
CA SER A 29 -9.28 -4.87 -31.95
C SER A 29 -9.84 -5.56 -30.69
N ALA A 30 -11.16 -5.73 -30.64
CA ALA A 30 -11.83 -6.43 -29.55
C ALA A 30 -11.27 -7.85 -29.34
N GLU A 31 -10.85 -8.51 -30.42
CA GLU A 31 -10.20 -9.81 -30.42
C GLU A 31 -8.81 -9.77 -29.77
N ALA A 32 -8.00 -8.74 -30.08
CA ALA A 32 -6.68 -8.56 -29.47
C ALA A 32 -6.83 -8.28 -27.96
N LEU A 33 -7.80 -7.45 -27.57
CA LEU A 33 -8.10 -7.20 -26.16
C LEU A 33 -8.55 -8.48 -25.43
N LYS A 34 -9.42 -9.29 -26.07
CA LYS A 34 -9.88 -10.58 -25.51
C LYS A 34 -8.70 -11.54 -25.27
N GLN A 35 -7.78 -11.65 -26.23
CA GLN A 35 -6.59 -12.49 -26.09
C GLN A 35 -5.68 -12.01 -24.95
N GLN A 36 -5.46 -10.68 -24.83
CA GLN A 36 -4.69 -10.12 -23.72
C GLN A 36 -5.33 -10.42 -22.35
N ILE A 37 -6.66 -10.30 -22.24
CA ILE A 37 -7.40 -10.63 -21.01
C ILE A 37 -7.25 -12.13 -20.68
N GLN A 38 -7.36 -13.01 -21.67
CA GLN A 38 -7.20 -14.45 -21.48
C GLN A 38 -5.79 -14.81 -21.00
N GLN A 39 -4.75 -14.24 -21.63
CA GLN A 39 -3.38 -14.43 -21.20
C GLN A 39 -3.16 -13.93 -19.77
N ARG A 40 -3.66 -12.72 -19.45
CA ARG A 40 -3.53 -12.17 -18.10
C ARG A 40 -4.25 -13.04 -17.06
N SER A 41 -5.41 -13.59 -17.41
CA SER A 41 -6.13 -14.53 -16.55
C SER A 41 -5.35 -15.83 -16.29
N GLN A 42 -4.66 -16.36 -17.30
CA GLN A 42 -3.80 -17.54 -17.13
C GLN A 42 -2.64 -17.25 -16.20
N ASN A 43 -1.93 -16.13 -16.42
CA ASN A 43 -0.83 -15.71 -15.55
C ASN A 43 -1.29 -15.55 -14.08
N ILE A 44 -2.46 -14.94 -13.85
CA ILE A 44 -3.02 -14.80 -12.49
C ILE A 44 -3.28 -16.17 -11.85
N LYS A 45 -3.77 -17.16 -12.61
CA LYS A 45 -3.99 -18.51 -12.09
C LYS A 45 -2.67 -19.19 -11.72
N GLU A 46 -1.64 -19.03 -12.56
CA GLU A 46 -0.30 -19.57 -12.29
C GLU A 46 0.32 -18.92 -11.05
N PHE A 47 0.24 -17.60 -10.91
CA PHE A 47 0.71 -16.90 -9.70
C PHE A 47 -0.03 -17.35 -8.44
N ARG A 48 -1.36 -17.52 -8.52
CA ARG A 48 -2.14 -18.08 -7.40
C ARG A 48 -1.70 -19.50 -7.05
N ALA A 49 -1.37 -20.33 -8.03
CA ALA A 49 -0.88 -21.68 -7.79
C ALA A 49 0.46 -21.64 -7.04
N LEU A 50 1.40 -20.78 -7.46
CA LEU A 50 2.69 -20.61 -6.79
C LEU A 50 2.54 -20.12 -5.34
N LEU A 51 1.64 -19.18 -5.08
CA LEU A 51 1.37 -18.69 -3.71
C LEU A 51 0.71 -19.75 -2.80
N ASN A 52 0.14 -20.81 -3.38
CA ASN A 52 -0.49 -21.93 -2.64
C ASN A 52 0.27 -23.25 -2.84
N ASP A 53 1.49 -23.21 -3.39
CA ASP A 53 2.31 -24.39 -3.62
C ASP A 53 2.53 -25.16 -2.29
N PRO A 54 2.53 -26.50 -2.26
CA PRO A 54 2.79 -27.23 -1.02
C PRO A 54 4.20 -26.97 -0.43
N ASP A 55 5.20 -26.64 -1.25
CA ASP A 55 6.53 -26.26 -0.79
C ASP A 55 6.54 -24.82 -0.27
N GLN A 56 6.86 -24.66 1.02
CA GLN A 56 6.95 -23.36 1.66
C GLN A 56 7.98 -22.43 0.98
N THR A 57 9.08 -22.99 0.49
CA THR A 57 10.14 -22.22 -0.20
C THR A 57 9.59 -21.59 -1.47
N VAL A 58 8.81 -22.34 -2.24
CA VAL A 58 8.18 -21.85 -3.47
C VAL A 58 7.16 -20.76 -3.14
N ARG A 59 6.30 -20.97 -2.14
CA ARG A 59 5.31 -19.95 -1.72
C ARG A 59 5.97 -18.64 -1.30
N LEU A 60 7.01 -18.71 -0.47
CA LEU A 60 7.70 -17.53 0.04
C LEU A 60 8.46 -16.79 -1.06
N ALA A 61 9.09 -17.51 -1.98
CA ALA A 61 9.75 -16.91 -3.14
C ALA A 61 8.76 -16.23 -4.09
N ALA A 62 7.61 -16.86 -4.35
CA ALA A 62 6.54 -16.27 -5.14
C ALA A 62 5.98 -15.02 -4.47
N LEU A 63 5.74 -15.07 -3.15
CA LEU A 63 5.27 -13.94 -2.37
C LEU A 63 6.24 -12.75 -2.44
N ASP A 64 7.53 -12.99 -2.18
CA ASP A 64 8.57 -11.95 -2.24
C ASP A 64 8.65 -11.30 -3.63
N THR A 65 8.63 -12.13 -4.68
CA THR A 65 8.67 -11.67 -6.08
C THR A 65 7.47 -10.79 -6.41
N MET A 66 6.27 -11.20 -6.00
CA MET A 66 5.04 -10.47 -6.32
C MET A 66 4.90 -9.17 -5.52
N LEU A 67 5.30 -9.15 -4.25
CA LEU A 67 5.27 -7.95 -3.41
C LEU A 67 6.25 -6.87 -3.88
N LYS A 68 7.39 -7.27 -4.46
CA LYS A 68 8.37 -6.36 -5.05
C LYS A 68 8.07 -5.95 -6.49
N SER A 69 7.00 -6.47 -7.08
CA SER A 69 6.62 -6.16 -8.46
C SER A 69 6.09 -4.73 -8.57
N ASP A 70 6.43 -4.03 -9.66
CA ASP A 70 5.85 -2.72 -9.97
C ASP A 70 4.37 -2.80 -10.36
N ASP A 71 3.88 -3.98 -10.79
CA ASP A 71 2.46 -4.19 -11.11
C ASP A 71 1.61 -4.23 -9.83
N VAL A 72 0.83 -3.17 -9.63
CA VAL A 72 -0.12 -3.03 -8.51
C VAL A 72 -1.05 -4.24 -8.43
N ALA A 73 -1.51 -4.79 -9.56
CA ALA A 73 -2.41 -5.93 -9.55
C ALA A 73 -1.73 -7.20 -9.04
N MET A 74 -0.42 -7.37 -9.30
CA MET A 74 0.36 -8.48 -8.72
C MET A 74 0.53 -8.31 -7.21
N ARG A 75 0.85 -7.10 -6.73
CA ARG A 75 0.98 -6.83 -5.29
C ARG A 75 -0.34 -7.05 -4.56
N GLU A 76 -1.45 -6.53 -5.07
CA GLU A 76 -2.78 -6.71 -4.46
C GLU A 76 -3.24 -8.18 -4.49
N LEU A 77 -2.91 -8.92 -5.56
CA LEU A 77 -3.14 -10.35 -5.62
C LEU A 77 -2.34 -11.09 -4.53
N ALA A 78 -1.07 -10.74 -4.35
CA ALA A 78 -0.22 -11.30 -3.31
C ALA A 78 -0.80 -11.01 -1.93
N TYR A 79 -1.14 -9.75 -1.62
CA TYR A 79 -1.77 -9.38 -0.35
C TYR A 79 -3.05 -10.17 -0.08
N GLY A 80 -3.93 -10.28 -1.08
CA GLY A 80 -5.17 -11.04 -0.96
C GLY A 80 -4.96 -12.52 -0.65
N VAL A 81 -3.88 -13.14 -1.14
CA VAL A 81 -3.57 -14.54 -0.81
C VAL A 81 -2.83 -14.64 0.53
N CYS A 82 -1.81 -13.82 0.78
CA CYS A 82 -0.96 -13.99 1.96
C CYS A 82 -1.68 -13.67 3.27
N PHE A 83 -2.63 -12.74 3.31
CA PHE A 83 -3.40 -12.48 4.53
C PHE A 83 -4.33 -13.62 4.93
N ASN A 84 -4.79 -14.41 3.94
CA ASN A 84 -5.68 -15.55 4.13
C ASN A 84 -4.93 -16.90 4.17
N SER A 85 -3.59 -16.87 4.13
CA SER A 85 -2.79 -18.10 4.13
C SER A 85 -2.80 -18.79 5.49
N ALA A 86 -2.84 -20.12 5.49
CA ALA A 86 -2.59 -20.90 6.71
C ALA A 86 -1.12 -20.85 7.17
N ASP A 87 -0.21 -20.43 6.29
CA ASP A 87 1.21 -20.26 6.59
C ASP A 87 1.46 -18.93 7.33
N GLN A 88 1.85 -19.03 8.60
CA GLN A 88 2.14 -17.85 9.41
C GLN A 88 3.28 -17.01 8.84
N ALA A 89 4.30 -17.62 8.23
CA ALA A 89 5.41 -16.86 7.64
C ALA A 89 4.92 -15.96 6.50
N MET A 90 3.99 -16.45 5.67
CA MET A 90 3.36 -15.63 4.64
C MET A 90 2.60 -14.44 5.24
N ARG A 91 1.77 -14.68 6.28
CA ARG A 91 1.00 -13.61 6.95
C ARG A 91 1.91 -12.54 7.55
N VAL A 92 3.03 -12.92 8.16
CA VAL A 92 4.03 -12.00 8.72
C VAL A 92 4.64 -11.12 7.63
N ILE A 93 5.10 -11.72 6.52
CA ILE A 93 5.68 -10.98 5.39
C ILE A 93 4.64 -10.03 4.79
N CYS A 94 3.41 -10.51 4.64
CA CYS A 94 2.26 -9.74 4.16
C CYS A 94 2.05 -8.47 5.00
N LEU A 95 1.98 -8.62 6.32
CA LEU A 95 1.75 -7.52 7.24
C LEU A 95 2.89 -6.49 7.19
N LYS A 96 4.15 -6.94 7.23
CA LYS A 96 5.32 -6.04 7.18
C LYS A 96 5.34 -5.19 5.91
N ASN A 97 5.16 -5.83 4.75
CA ASN A 97 5.15 -5.12 3.46
C ASN A 97 3.95 -4.17 3.38
N ARG A 98 2.75 -4.64 3.74
CA ARG A 98 1.56 -3.80 3.64
C ARG A 98 1.62 -2.61 4.59
N PHE A 99 2.17 -2.79 5.79
CA PHE A 99 2.35 -1.69 6.73
C PHE A 99 3.33 -0.64 6.19
N GLY A 100 4.38 -1.05 5.47
CA GLY A 100 5.30 -0.12 4.79
C GLY A 100 4.63 0.73 3.70
N ASP A 101 3.54 0.24 3.10
CA ASP A 101 2.74 1.01 2.14
C ASP A 101 1.77 2.02 2.83
N LEU A 102 1.55 1.91 4.14
CA LEU A 102 0.59 2.75 4.87
C LEU A 102 1.21 4.08 5.30
N ARG A 103 0.55 5.18 4.91
CA ARG A 103 0.85 6.52 5.44
C ARG A 103 0.08 6.85 6.71
N THR A 104 -1.10 6.27 6.86
CA THR A 104 -2.01 6.55 7.98
C THR A 104 -2.60 5.24 8.44
N VAL A 105 -2.53 5.00 9.75
CA VAL A 105 -3.25 3.92 10.40
C VAL A 105 -4.58 4.48 10.87
N VAL A 106 -5.66 3.83 10.47
CA VAL A 106 -7.03 4.21 10.83
C VAL A 106 -7.64 3.06 11.62
N ILE A 107 -7.98 3.34 12.87
CA ILE A 107 -8.63 2.41 13.79
C ILE A 107 -10.11 2.78 13.86
N SER A 108 -10.95 1.89 13.33
CA SER A 108 -12.40 1.97 13.51
C SER A 108 -12.76 1.44 14.89
N ILE A 109 -13.29 2.28 15.76
CA ILE A 109 -13.66 1.89 17.12
C ILE A 109 -14.99 1.15 17.08
N LYS A 110 -15.01 -0.07 17.63
CA LYS A 110 -16.24 -0.85 17.81
C LYS A 110 -17.07 -0.19 18.91
N GLY A 111 -18.39 -0.28 18.82
CA GLY A 111 -19.29 0.18 19.88
C GLY A 111 -18.88 -0.39 21.24
N ILE A 112 -18.92 0.45 22.27
CA ILE A 112 -18.62 0.04 23.64
C ILE A 112 -19.94 -0.30 24.31
N ASP A 113 -20.01 -1.47 24.95
CA ASP A 113 -21.17 -1.84 25.77
C ASP A 113 -21.20 -0.98 27.04
N ASN A 114 -22.30 -0.27 27.27
CA ASN A 114 -22.50 0.62 28.43
C ASN A 114 -21.33 1.62 28.63
N PRO A 115 -21.08 2.52 27.67
CA PRO A 115 -19.98 3.47 27.78
C PRO A 115 -20.18 4.41 28.96
N THR A 116 -19.08 4.81 29.60
CA THR A 116 -19.11 5.93 30.54
C THR A 116 -19.38 7.24 29.78
N GLU A 117 -19.90 8.26 30.48
CA GLU A 117 -20.14 9.59 29.88
C GLU A 117 -18.88 10.17 29.21
N ASN A 118 -17.69 9.87 29.76
CA ASN A 118 -16.43 10.28 29.14
C ASN A 118 -16.15 9.54 27.84
N GLN A 119 -16.36 8.21 27.81
CA GLN A 119 -16.18 7.42 26.60
C GLN A 119 -17.16 7.84 25.49
N GLU A 120 -18.41 8.16 25.83
CA GLU A 120 -19.37 8.70 24.84
C GLU A 120 -18.88 10.01 24.23
N LYS A 121 -18.38 10.94 25.06
CA LYS A 121 -17.80 12.21 24.58
C LYS A 121 -16.61 11.98 23.67
N VAL A 122 -15.70 11.07 24.03
CA VAL A 122 -14.52 10.73 23.23
C VAL A 122 -14.92 10.10 21.89
N LEU A 123 -15.84 9.14 21.91
CA LEU A 123 -16.33 8.50 20.68
C LEU A 123 -16.99 9.50 19.73
N ASN A 124 -17.72 10.47 20.27
CA ASN A 124 -18.32 11.56 19.49
C ASN A 124 -17.25 12.52 18.92
N GLU A 125 -16.24 12.89 19.72
CA GLU A 125 -15.12 13.73 19.26
C GLU A 125 -14.33 13.05 18.13
N TRP A 126 -14.11 11.74 18.24
CA TRP A 126 -13.40 10.93 17.24
C TRP A 126 -14.27 10.53 16.05
N ASN A 127 -15.59 10.78 16.10
CA ASN A 127 -16.54 10.24 15.13
C ASN A 127 -16.33 8.73 14.89
N GLY A 128 -16.11 7.98 15.99
CA GLY A 128 -15.85 6.54 15.96
C GLY A 128 -14.51 6.11 15.38
N THR A 129 -13.57 7.03 15.09
CA THR A 129 -12.29 6.69 14.44
C THR A 129 -11.10 7.32 15.16
N TYR A 130 -10.07 6.51 15.44
CA TYR A 130 -8.77 7.00 15.91
C TYR A 130 -7.72 6.79 14.81
N SER A 131 -6.95 7.82 14.46
CA SER A 131 -5.95 7.71 13.40
C SER A 131 -4.64 8.42 13.73
N PHE A 132 -3.55 7.92 13.17
CA PHE A 132 -2.24 8.55 13.24
C PHE A 132 -1.46 8.33 11.96
N GLU A 133 -0.54 9.24 11.66
CA GLU A 133 0.36 9.11 10.52
C GLU A 133 1.59 8.29 10.92
N VAL A 134 2.07 7.47 9.99
CA VAL A 134 3.34 6.77 10.08
C VAL A 134 4.37 7.62 9.36
N SER A 135 5.32 8.18 10.10
CA SER A 135 6.32 9.12 9.55
C SER A 135 7.58 8.44 9.04
N ASP A 136 7.94 7.32 9.66
CA ASP A 136 9.10 6.51 9.29
C ASP A 136 8.82 5.05 9.64
N TYR A 137 9.28 4.13 8.80
CA TYR A 137 9.16 2.69 9.01
C TYR A 137 10.43 1.98 8.51
N ASP A 138 11.06 1.21 9.40
CA ASP A 138 12.16 0.33 9.07
C ASP A 138 11.63 -1.09 8.85
N GLU A 139 11.55 -1.51 7.59
CA GLU A 139 11.08 -2.84 7.19
C GLU A 139 11.88 -4.00 7.81
N LYS A 140 13.18 -3.80 8.10
CA LYS A 140 14.04 -4.85 8.65
C LYS A 140 13.69 -5.13 10.10
N THR A 141 13.57 -4.06 10.89
CA THR A 141 13.30 -4.16 12.33
C THR A 141 11.80 -4.17 12.66
N GLY A 142 10.96 -3.76 11.71
CA GLY A 142 9.53 -3.54 11.89
C GLY A 142 9.20 -2.30 12.71
N GLN A 143 10.18 -1.48 13.11
CA GLN A 143 9.96 -0.31 13.95
C GLN A 143 9.40 0.84 13.12
N PHE A 144 8.49 1.62 13.69
CA PHE A 144 7.98 2.83 13.09
C PHE A 144 7.89 3.98 14.10
N THR A 145 7.88 5.19 13.57
CA THR A 145 7.53 6.40 14.31
C THR A 145 6.22 6.97 13.80
N THR A 146 5.50 7.66 14.68
CA THR A 146 4.22 8.28 14.33
C THR A 146 4.27 9.78 14.51
N THR A 147 3.54 10.50 13.66
CA THR A 147 3.33 11.94 13.75
C THR A 147 1.86 12.29 13.69
N GLY A 148 1.54 13.49 14.18
CA GLY A 148 0.20 14.07 14.16
C GLY A 148 0.01 15.08 15.29
N THR A 149 -1.11 15.78 15.28
CA THR A 149 -1.38 16.99 16.08
C THR A 149 -1.14 16.83 17.59
N TYR A 150 -1.22 15.60 18.12
CA TYR A 150 -0.99 15.28 19.54
C TYR A 150 -0.33 13.90 19.78
N VAL A 151 0.37 13.35 18.79
CA VAL A 151 0.67 11.90 18.70
C VAL A 151 2.08 11.60 18.17
N GLN A 152 3.10 12.23 18.77
CA GLN A 152 4.45 11.68 18.66
C GLN A 152 4.51 10.36 19.42
N GLY A 153 4.99 9.34 18.74
CA GLY A 153 5.00 7.99 19.28
C GLY A 153 5.92 7.07 18.49
N LYS A 154 6.00 5.83 18.97
CA LYS A 154 6.76 4.76 18.36
C LYS A 154 5.92 3.50 18.37
N GLY A 155 6.18 2.62 17.43
CA GLY A 155 5.59 1.30 17.44
C GLY A 155 6.45 0.30 16.71
N GLN A 156 5.96 -0.92 16.65
CA GLN A 156 6.61 -2.03 15.98
C GLN A 156 5.58 -2.97 15.36
N VAL A 157 5.89 -3.44 14.16
CA VAL A 157 5.26 -4.59 13.53
C VAL A 157 6.03 -5.84 13.95
N THR A 158 5.39 -6.71 14.74
CA THR A 158 5.99 -7.93 15.27
C THR A 158 5.11 -9.12 14.95
N GLY A 159 5.66 -10.09 14.22
CA GLY A 159 4.90 -11.25 13.75
C GLY A 159 3.69 -10.81 12.93
N THR A 160 2.50 -11.18 13.38
CA THR A 160 1.21 -10.83 12.75
C THR A 160 0.48 -9.72 13.49
N GLY A 161 1.16 -8.99 14.38
CA GLY A 161 0.60 -7.88 15.14
C GLY A 161 1.35 -6.57 14.95
N ILE A 162 0.73 -5.49 15.41
CA ILE A 162 1.37 -4.20 15.61
C ILE A 162 1.13 -3.75 17.05
N GLU A 163 2.14 -3.12 17.63
CA GLU A 163 2.05 -2.44 18.91
C GLU A 163 2.54 -1.01 18.74
N PHE A 164 1.89 -0.06 19.41
CA PHE A 164 2.33 1.33 19.41
C PHE A 164 2.07 2.01 20.74
N SER A 165 2.91 2.99 21.01
CA SER A 165 2.81 3.88 22.16
C SER A 165 2.88 5.33 21.69
N GLN A 166 1.84 6.09 22.02
CA GLN A 166 1.76 7.53 21.81
C GLN A 166 1.52 8.22 23.15
N GLN A 167 1.62 9.56 23.15
CA GLN A 167 1.52 10.35 24.37
C GLN A 167 0.28 10.03 25.23
N TYR A 168 -0.88 9.82 24.61
CA TYR A 168 -2.14 9.63 25.34
C TYR A 168 -2.79 8.29 25.12
N CYS A 169 -2.45 7.58 24.06
CA CYS A 169 -3.04 6.31 23.71
C CYS A 169 -1.96 5.32 23.31
N ASN A 170 -2.10 4.08 23.77
CA ASN A 170 -1.27 2.96 23.38
C ASN A 170 -2.20 1.88 22.82
N GLY A 171 -1.73 1.10 21.87
CA GLY A 171 -2.56 0.08 21.26
C GLY A 171 -1.77 -1.14 20.82
N GLY A 172 -2.47 -2.26 20.79
CA GLY A 172 -1.99 -3.54 20.27
C GLY A 172 -3.08 -4.14 19.40
N PHE A 173 -2.73 -4.48 18.16
CA PHE A 173 -3.66 -5.04 17.18
C PHE A 173 -3.03 -6.28 16.55
N GLN A 174 -3.86 -7.30 16.34
CA GLN A 174 -3.45 -8.61 15.87
C GLN A 174 -4.22 -8.95 14.58
N LEU A 175 -3.52 -9.42 13.56
CA LEU A 175 -4.14 -9.87 12.31
C LEU A 175 -5.05 -11.06 12.59
N VAL A 176 -6.32 -10.93 12.22
CA VAL A 176 -7.34 -11.97 12.31
C VAL A 176 -7.51 -12.64 10.95
N ASP A 177 -8.39 -12.12 10.11
CA ASP A 177 -8.74 -12.67 8.81
C ASP A 177 -8.81 -11.58 7.74
N GLY A 178 -8.58 -11.93 6.48
CA GLY A 178 -8.80 -11.05 5.32
C GLY A 178 -8.11 -9.69 5.40
N GLY A 179 -6.91 -9.61 5.98
CA GLY A 179 -6.18 -8.35 6.12
C GLY A 179 -6.78 -7.40 7.17
N THR A 180 -7.66 -7.89 8.04
CA THR A 180 -8.20 -7.13 9.16
C THR A 180 -7.39 -7.43 10.42
N MET A 181 -7.07 -6.39 11.16
CA MET A 181 -6.50 -6.50 12.50
C MET A 181 -7.53 -6.08 13.54
N GLU A 182 -7.56 -6.77 14.68
CA GLU A 182 -8.40 -6.42 15.81
C GLU A 182 -7.56 -6.24 17.06
N GLY A 183 -8.00 -5.34 17.93
CA GLY A 183 -7.20 -4.97 19.09
C GLY A 183 -7.87 -3.96 19.99
N GLU A 184 -7.08 -3.45 20.92
CA GLU A 184 -7.52 -2.49 21.92
C GLU A 184 -6.60 -1.26 21.92
N LEU A 185 -7.22 -0.11 22.16
CA LEU A 185 -6.58 1.17 22.39
C LEU A 185 -6.83 1.57 23.84
N GLY A 186 -5.78 1.63 24.66
CA GLY A 186 -5.82 2.13 26.02
C GLY A 186 -5.38 3.58 26.06
N CYS A 187 -6.28 4.48 26.48
CA CYS A 187 -6.02 5.92 26.54
C CYS A 187 -6.07 6.47 27.96
N ARG A 188 -5.45 7.64 28.17
CA ARG A 188 -5.37 8.36 29.44
C ARG A 188 -5.76 9.84 29.30
N SER A 189 -5.83 10.55 30.44
CA SER A 189 -6.19 11.97 30.51
C SER A 189 -7.61 12.22 29.97
N ARG A 190 -7.85 13.26 29.18
CA ARG A 190 -9.18 13.59 28.64
C ARG A 190 -9.80 12.49 27.78
N TRP A 191 -8.98 11.57 27.24
CA TRP A 191 -9.44 10.43 26.45
C TRP A 191 -9.49 9.11 27.24
N ALA A 192 -9.39 9.17 28.58
CA ALA A 192 -9.27 7.98 29.43
C ALA A 192 -10.34 6.93 29.14
N GLY A 193 -9.89 5.70 28.94
CA GLY A 193 -10.74 4.55 28.60
C GLY A 193 -10.00 3.50 27.78
N THR A 194 -10.63 2.35 27.64
CA THR A 194 -10.22 1.30 26.70
C THR A 194 -11.24 1.22 25.56
N TYR A 195 -10.75 1.19 24.33
CA TYR A 195 -11.56 1.19 23.12
C TYR A 195 -11.14 0.00 22.26
N ARG A 196 -12.06 -0.93 21.99
CA ARG A 196 -11.81 -2.01 21.02
C ARG A 196 -11.98 -1.47 19.62
N GLY A 197 -11.16 -1.91 18.69
CA GLY A 197 -11.27 -1.46 17.31
C GLY A 197 -10.74 -2.45 16.30
N SER A 198 -10.85 -2.07 15.04
CA SER A 198 -10.25 -2.78 13.92
C SER A 198 -9.48 -1.85 13.00
N ILE A 199 -8.43 -2.39 12.39
CA ILE A 199 -7.65 -1.77 11.32
C ILE A 199 -7.84 -2.63 10.09
N ARG A 200 -8.18 -1.99 8.97
CA ARG A 200 -8.33 -2.67 7.69
C ARG A 200 -7.12 -2.37 6.81
N LEU A 201 -6.40 -3.41 6.41
CA LEU A 201 -5.20 -3.28 5.59
C LEU A 201 -5.52 -3.35 4.09
N GLN A 202 -6.74 -3.71 3.70
CA GLN A 202 -7.19 -3.85 2.29
C GLN A 202 -8.51 -3.14 2.01
#